data_AF-A0A4Y7JNP6-F1
#
_entry.id   AF-A0A4Y7JNP6-F1
#
_cell.length_a   1.000
_cell.length_b   1.000
_cell.length_c   1.000
_cell.angle_alpha   90.00
_cell.angle_beta   90.00
_cell.angle_gamma   90.00
#
_symmetry.space_group_name_H-M   'P 1'
#
loop_
_entity.id
_entity.type
_entity.pdbx_description
1 polymer ?
#
loop_
_entity_poly.entity_id
_entity_poly.type
_entity_poly.pdbx_seq_one_letter_code
_entity_poly.pdbx_strand_id
1 'polypeptide(L)'
;MAETICRALRDGSLAGEHAPALTIKDSIPSPFGFDAFTHFLCSLSSNICAGKSQSQGIVLIAFTKSPSFYFDLLKSRGIDASSSSKWLRILDCYSDPLGWKDGVSVSSSTGTLCKNVRDLDGLFSSVVQLGKEIVGPSKARFSVAIDSVTAMLRHAALSCVSGLISNLRSHDYVSCVFWLIHSDLHEARTIAVLEYMSSMVASLEPMTIAAKEQRSNSESIFSLKQYSRKGKFHLRLKRRNGRVKVLSEDFHVEQAGIKFSVNSLTNDIVSQSLLPKVQFNLQLSEKERSDRENVILPFEHQEMGKTTEIYDGRRSLSNYATDLSTTSASISEKRHSEANIVGKGEIHYLRDSDDEETPDSDEDPDDDLDI
;
A
#
# COMPACT_ATOMS: atom_id res chain seq x y z
N MET A 1 -5.08 7.03 -7.53
CA MET A 1 -4.20 6.65 -6.40
C MET A 1 -5.05 6.33 -5.17
N ALA A 2 -6.16 7.03 -4.94
CA ALA A 2 -7.22 6.57 -4.04
C ALA A 2 -7.68 5.13 -4.35
N GLU A 3 -7.79 4.77 -5.64
CA GLU A 3 -8.05 3.37 -6.04
C GLU A 3 -7.00 2.37 -5.55
N THR A 4 -5.73 2.78 -5.46
CA THR A 4 -4.66 1.91 -4.96
C THR A 4 -4.88 1.56 -3.49
N ILE A 5 -5.36 2.51 -2.70
CA ILE A 5 -5.76 2.29 -1.31
C ILE A 5 -6.96 1.34 -1.27
N CYS A 6 -8.00 1.60 -2.06
CA CYS A 6 -9.18 0.72 -2.11
C CYS A 6 -8.82 -0.72 -2.50
N ARG A 7 -7.89 -0.90 -3.44
CA ARG A 7 -7.37 -2.23 -3.82
C ARG A 7 -6.60 -2.87 -2.68
N ALA A 8 -5.69 -2.14 -2.01
CA ALA A 8 -4.94 -2.67 -0.88
C ALA A 8 -5.85 -3.06 0.30
N LEU A 9 -6.88 -2.28 0.60
CA LEU A 9 -7.87 -2.59 1.65
C LEU A 9 -8.75 -3.80 1.27
N ARG A 10 -9.07 -3.96 -0.02
CA ARG A 10 -9.83 -5.10 -0.56
C ARG A 10 -9.03 -6.40 -0.53
N ASP A 11 -7.77 -6.34 -0.97
CA ASP A 11 -6.91 -7.52 -1.10
C ASP A 11 -6.45 -8.03 0.28
N GLY A 12 -6.36 -7.12 1.26
CA GLY A 12 -6.22 -7.48 2.67
C GLY A 12 -4.84 -8.03 3.04
N SER A 13 -4.84 -8.90 4.06
CA SER A 13 -3.62 -9.47 4.63
C SER A 13 -3.16 -10.70 3.86
N LEU A 14 -1.85 -10.88 3.71
CA LEU A 14 -1.27 -12.14 3.26
C LEU A 14 -0.95 -13.04 4.45
N ALA A 15 -0.87 -14.35 4.21
CA ALA A 15 -0.50 -15.30 5.25
C ALA A 15 0.91 -14.99 5.80
N GLY A 16 1.03 -14.91 7.13
CA GLY A 16 2.29 -14.62 7.82
C GLY A 16 2.69 -13.14 7.86
N GLU A 17 1.90 -12.23 7.29
CA GLU A 17 2.15 -10.78 7.33
C GLU A 17 1.15 -10.06 8.23
N HIS A 18 1.55 -8.90 8.76
CA HIS A 18 0.63 -7.98 9.42
C HIS A 18 -0.39 -7.43 8.42
N ALA A 19 -1.63 -7.28 8.88
CA ALA A 19 -2.69 -6.70 8.08
C ALA A 19 -2.30 -5.28 7.59
N PRO A 20 -2.59 -4.94 6.31
CA PRO A 20 -2.37 -3.62 5.77
C PRO A 20 -3.13 -2.58 6.59
N ALA A 21 -2.39 -1.53 6.97
CA ALA A 21 -2.89 -0.43 7.78
C ALA A 21 -2.88 0.89 7.01
N LEU A 22 -4.00 1.63 7.03
CA LEU A 22 -4.12 2.96 6.47
C LEU A 22 -4.35 4.00 7.56
N THR A 23 -3.45 4.98 7.66
CA THR A 23 -3.69 6.21 8.42
C THR A 23 -4.16 7.30 7.48
N ILE A 24 -5.33 7.87 7.77
CA ILE A 24 -5.84 9.07 7.14
C ILE A 24 -5.53 10.23 8.08
N LYS A 25 -4.79 11.21 7.58
CA LYS A 25 -4.35 12.39 8.31
C LYS A 25 -5.03 13.61 7.75
N ASP A 26 -5.70 14.34 8.62
CA ASP A 26 -6.22 15.67 8.33
C ASP A 26 -5.69 16.70 9.33
N SER A 27 -6.08 17.95 9.12
CA SER A 27 -5.69 19.09 9.92
C SER A 27 -6.79 20.15 9.83
N ILE A 28 -6.86 21.10 10.78
CA ILE A 28 -7.76 22.25 10.75
C ILE A 28 -7.85 22.96 9.38
N PRO A 29 -6.74 23.27 8.67
CA PRO A 29 -6.85 23.94 7.37
C PRO A 29 -7.43 23.05 6.26
N SER A 30 -7.50 21.73 6.45
CA SER A 30 -8.09 20.78 5.50
C SER A 30 -8.91 19.71 6.23
N PRO A 31 -10.10 20.05 6.78
CA PRO A 31 -10.89 19.19 7.65
C PRO A 31 -11.72 18.16 6.86
N PHE A 32 -11.12 17.56 5.84
CA PHE A 32 -11.77 16.62 4.91
C PHE A 32 -11.40 15.16 5.20
N GLY A 33 -10.74 14.91 6.33
CA GLY A 33 -10.34 13.56 6.72
C GLY A 33 -11.52 12.63 6.92
N PHE A 34 -12.61 13.13 7.50
CA PHE A 34 -13.84 12.35 7.66
C PHE A 34 -14.52 12.03 6.32
N ASP A 35 -14.50 12.95 5.35
CA ASP A 35 -15.02 12.70 4.00
C ASP A 35 -14.19 11.64 3.26
N ALA A 36 -12.86 11.69 3.41
CA ALA A 36 -11.95 10.67 2.90
C ALA A 36 -12.18 9.31 3.56
N PHE A 37 -12.30 9.27 4.89
CA PHE A 37 -12.61 8.07 5.66
C PHE A 37 -13.92 7.44 5.19
N THR A 38 -14.97 8.25 5.05
CA THR A 38 -16.27 7.85 4.53
C THR A 38 -16.17 7.25 3.13
N HIS A 39 -15.39 7.87 2.24
CA HIS A 39 -15.18 7.34 0.89
C HIS A 39 -14.52 5.95 0.90
N PHE A 40 -13.47 5.74 1.71
CA PHE A 40 -12.83 4.43 1.82
C PHE A 40 -13.74 3.40 2.50
N LEU A 41 -14.51 3.79 3.52
CA LEU A 41 -15.49 2.93 4.18
C LEU A 41 -16.58 2.47 3.19
N CYS A 42 -17.15 3.39 2.40
CA CYS A 42 -18.16 3.05 1.40
C CYS A 42 -17.57 2.19 0.28
N SER A 43 -16.34 2.47 -0.17
CA SER A 43 -15.66 1.68 -1.19
C SER A 43 -15.39 0.24 -0.72
N LEU A 44 -14.89 0.07 0.51
CA LEU A 44 -14.69 -1.23 1.12
C LEU A 44 -16.01 -1.98 1.29
N SER A 45 -17.03 -1.30 1.81
CA SER A 45 -18.38 -1.87 1.96
C SER A 45 -18.95 -2.37 0.63
N SER A 46 -18.84 -1.58 -0.43
CA SER A 46 -19.26 -1.97 -1.78
C SER A 46 -18.50 -3.21 -2.28
N ASN A 47 -17.20 -3.30 -2.03
CA ASN A 47 -16.38 -4.46 -2.40
C ASN A 47 -16.76 -5.73 -1.62
N ILE A 48 -17.13 -5.59 -0.35
CA ILE A 48 -17.59 -6.70 0.49
C ILE A 48 -18.96 -7.19 0.01
N CYS A 49 -19.92 -6.28 -0.20
CA CYS A 49 -21.23 -6.64 -0.75
C CYS A 49 -21.12 -7.31 -2.13
N ALA A 50 -20.14 -6.91 -2.95
CA ALA A 50 -19.86 -7.51 -4.24
C ALA A 50 -19.08 -8.85 -4.17
N GLY A 51 -18.68 -9.30 -2.97
CA GLY A 51 -17.88 -10.51 -2.79
C GLY A 51 -16.46 -10.44 -3.38
N LYS A 52 -15.95 -9.24 -3.65
CA LYS A 52 -14.61 -9.02 -4.24
C LYS A 52 -13.52 -8.81 -3.19
N SER A 53 -13.91 -8.55 -1.94
CA SER A 53 -12.99 -8.34 -0.82
C SER A 53 -12.58 -9.66 -0.17
N GLN A 54 -11.35 -9.73 0.34
CA GLN A 54 -10.92 -10.82 1.21
C GLN A 54 -11.73 -10.84 2.51
N SER A 55 -12.16 -9.67 2.99
CA SER A 55 -12.98 -9.52 4.17
C SER A 55 -14.45 -9.84 3.89
N GLN A 56 -15.09 -10.63 4.76
CA GLN A 56 -16.55 -10.87 4.72
C GLN A 56 -17.37 -9.79 5.43
N GLY A 57 -16.71 -8.95 6.24
CA GLY A 57 -17.39 -7.88 6.95
C GLY A 57 -16.46 -6.83 7.53
N ILE A 58 -17.07 -5.83 8.17
CA ILE A 58 -16.41 -4.68 8.78
C ILE A 58 -16.87 -4.55 10.24
N VAL A 59 -15.91 -4.38 11.14
CA VAL A 59 -16.14 -3.88 12.49
C VAL A 59 -15.74 -2.41 12.53
N LEU A 60 -16.71 -1.53 12.75
CA LEU A 60 -16.51 -0.08 12.83
C LEU A 60 -16.55 0.38 14.29
N ILE A 61 -15.51 1.09 14.72
CA ILE A 61 -15.45 1.71 16.04
C ILE A 61 -15.83 3.19 15.89
N ALA A 62 -17.01 3.55 16.42
CA ALA A 62 -17.60 4.86 16.25
C ALA A 62 -17.28 5.77 17.45
N PHE A 63 -16.45 6.80 17.24
CA PHE A 63 -16.04 7.75 18.28
C PHE A 63 -16.59 9.17 18.06
N THR A 64 -16.78 9.58 16.80
CA THR A 64 -17.11 10.96 16.45
C THR A 64 -18.57 11.13 16.06
N LYS A 65 -19.21 10.06 15.55
CA LYS A 65 -20.62 10.04 15.15
C LYS A 65 -21.36 8.88 15.81
N SER A 66 -22.68 9.01 15.93
CA SER A 66 -23.54 7.93 16.40
C SER A 66 -23.56 6.75 15.42
N PRO A 67 -23.84 5.52 15.88
CA PRO A 67 -24.00 4.36 14.99
C PRO A 67 -25.04 4.58 13.88
N SER A 68 -26.15 5.24 14.20
CA SER A 68 -27.22 5.55 13.24
C SER A 68 -26.73 6.33 12.02
N PHE A 69 -25.80 7.27 12.23
CA PHE A 69 -25.23 8.07 11.15
C PHE A 69 -24.56 7.19 10.08
N TYR A 70 -23.85 6.14 10.49
CA TYR A 70 -23.15 5.25 9.56
C TYR A 70 -24.11 4.38 8.76
N PHE A 71 -25.20 3.92 9.37
CA PHE A 71 -26.24 3.20 8.63
C PHE A 71 -26.92 4.10 7.61
N ASP A 72 -27.28 5.34 7.98
CA ASP A 72 -27.88 6.31 7.07
C ASP A 72 -26.92 6.69 5.94
N LEU A 73 -25.64 6.84 6.25
CA LEU A 73 -24.58 7.11 5.28
C LEU A 73 -24.47 5.98 4.25
N LEU A 74 -24.38 4.72 4.68
CA LEU A 74 -24.31 3.59 3.76
C LEU A 74 -25.59 3.44 2.92
N LYS A 75 -26.75 3.67 3.54
CA LYS A 75 -28.05 3.67 2.84
C LYS A 75 -28.12 4.75 1.76
N SER A 76 -27.64 5.97 2.07
CA SER A 76 -27.60 7.08 1.11
C SER A 76 -26.69 6.80 -0.10
N ARG A 77 -25.74 5.87 0.04
CA ARG A 77 -24.83 5.42 -1.01
C ARG A 77 -25.35 4.21 -1.80
N GLY A 78 -26.58 3.77 -1.54
CA GLY A 78 -27.18 2.62 -2.21
C GLY A 78 -26.63 1.28 -1.73
N ILE A 79 -25.97 1.23 -0.57
CA ILE A 79 -25.55 -0.02 0.04
C ILE A 79 -26.72 -0.52 0.90
N ASP A 80 -27.21 -1.72 0.59
CA ASP A 80 -28.45 -2.25 1.16
C ASP A 80 -28.36 -2.41 2.68
N ALA A 81 -28.98 -1.47 3.40
CA ALA A 81 -29.00 -1.41 4.86
C ALA A 81 -29.78 -2.59 5.49
N SER A 82 -30.63 -3.29 4.73
CA SER A 82 -31.42 -4.42 5.25
C SER A 82 -30.57 -5.67 5.52
N SER A 83 -29.44 -5.81 4.82
CA SER A 83 -28.45 -6.87 5.03
C SER A 83 -27.21 -6.42 5.81
N SER A 84 -27.14 -5.13 6.18
CA SER A 84 -25.99 -4.55 6.89
C SER A 84 -25.67 -5.27 8.20
N SER A 85 -26.67 -5.77 8.91
CA SER A 85 -26.47 -6.57 10.13
C SER A 85 -25.86 -7.96 9.89
N LYS A 86 -25.55 -8.36 8.66
CA LYS A 86 -24.78 -9.59 8.40
C LYS A 86 -23.29 -9.33 8.26
N TRP A 87 -22.91 -8.20 7.68
CA TRP A 87 -21.52 -7.91 7.32
C TRP A 87 -20.94 -6.70 8.08
N LEU A 88 -21.76 -5.84 8.68
CA LEU A 88 -21.34 -4.67 9.45
C LEU A 88 -21.70 -4.85 10.93
N ARG A 89 -20.72 -4.62 11.81
CA ARG A 89 -20.92 -4.44 13.25
C ARG A 89 -20.35 -3.10 13.66
N ILE A 90 -21.12 -2.33 14.41
CA ILE A 90 -20.67 -1.04 14.95
C ILE A 90 -20.51 -1.18 16.45
N LEU A 91 -19.32 -0.84 16.93
CA LEU A 91 -19.01 -0.66 18.34
C LEU A 91 -19.20 0.83 18.67
N ASP A 92 -20.22 1.11 19.47
CA ASP A 92 -20.59 2.46 19.86
C ASP A 92 -19.71 2.94 21.00
N CYS A 93 -18.71 3.77 20.68
CA CYS A 93 -17.88 4.51 21.63
C CYS A 93 -18.24 6.00 21.65
N TYR A 94 -19.36 6.41 21.05
CA TYR A 94 -19.80 7.80 20.94
C TYR A 94 -20.82 8.15 22.02
N SER A 95 -21.81 7.28 22.24
CA SER A 95 -22.95 7.55 23.12
C SER A 95 -22.59 7.61 24.61
N ASP A 96 -21.60 6.82 25.02
CA ASP A 96 -21.05 6.79 26.38
C ASP A 96 -19.60 6.24 26.41
N PRO A 97 -18.60 7.01 25.96
CA PRO A 97 -17.21 6.54 25.87
C PRO A 97 -16.58 6.13 27.21
N LEU A 98 -17.09 6.63 28.33
CA LEU A 98 -16.53 6.40 29.67
C LEU A 98 -17.42 5.53 30.56
N GLY A 99 -18.53 5.01 30.03
CA GLY A 99 -19.44 4.13 30.79
C GLY A 99 -20.11 4.82 31.97
N TRP A 100 -20.27 6.14 31.94
CA TRP A 100 -20.88 6.87 33.06
C TRP A 100 -22.36 6.52 33.23
N LYS A 101 -22.97 5.89 32.23
CA LYS A 101 -24.38 5.46 32.22
C LYS A 101 -24.54 3.97 32.50
N ASP A 102 -23.53 3.27 33.04
CA ASP A 102 -23.56 1.80 33.31
C ASP A 102 -24.67 1.32 34.28
N GLY A 103 -25.56 2.20 34.76
CA GLY A 103 -26.78 1.87 35.51
C GLY A 103 -28.11 2.23 34.82
N VAL A 104 -28.07 2.88 33.65
CA VAL A 104 -29.24 3.24 32.85
C VAL A 104 -29.19 2.37 31.61
N SER A 105 -30.12 1.42 31.48
CA SER A 105 -30.25 0.55 30.31
C SER A 105 -30.63 1.37 29.07
N VAL A 106 -29.67 2.10 28.51
CA VAL A 106 -29.80 2.75 27.21
C VAL A 106 -29.48 1.68 26.18
N SER A 107 -30.51 0.95 25.75
CA SER A 107 -30.41 0.05 24.62
C SER A 107 -30.08 0.87 23.36
N SER A 108 -28.82 0.82 22.92
CA SER A 108 -28.47 1.31 21.59
C SER A 108 -29.06 0.32 20.58
N SER A 109 -30.10 0.73 19.86
CA SER A 109 -30.89 -0.12 18.97
C SER A 109 -30.13 -0.63 17.73
N THR A 110 -28.89 -0.16 17.52
CA THR A 110 -28.16 -0.35 16.26
C THR A 110 -26.67 -0.69 16.42
N GLY A 111 -26.13 -0.79 17.64
CA GLY A 111 -24.71 -1.12 17.86
C GLY A 111 -24.43 -1.66 19.26
N THR A 112 -23.32 -2.39 19.40
CA THR A 112 -22.85 -2.89 20.70
C THR A 112 -22.20 -1.73 21.45
N LEU A 113 -22.66 -1.43 22.67
CA LEU A 113 -22.13 -0.32 23.46
C LEU A 113 -20.76 -0.67 24.04
N CYS A 114 -19.77 0.20 23.83
CA CYS A 114 -18.48 0.11 24.51
C CYS A 114 -18.61 0.69 25.92
N LYS A 115 -18.37 -0.14 26.94
CA LYS A 115 -18.51 0.27 28.35
C LYS A 115 -17.39 1.20 28.81
N ASN A 116 -16.15 1.00 28.34
CA ASN A 116 -15.04 1.84 28.78
C ASN A 116 -13.94 1.92 27.71
N VAL A 117 -13.76 3.11 27.13
CA VAL A 117 -12.72 3.36 26.12
C VAL A 117 -11.30 3.36 26.71
N ARG A 118 -11.14 3.53 28.03
CA ARG A 118 -9.82 3.44 28.68
C ARG A 118 -9.29 2.02 28.73
N ASP A 119 -10.18 1.05 28.80
CA ASP A 119 -9.83 -0.37 28.77
C ASP A 119 -9.68 -0.81 27.30
N LEU A 120 -8.49 -0.62 26.76
CA LEU A 120 -8.18 -0.98 25.38
C LEU A 120 -8.10 -2.49 25.16
N ASP A 121 -7.83 -3.29 26.20
CA ASP A 121 -7.81 -4.75 26.11
C ASP A 121 -9.23 -5.30 26.05
N GLY A 122 -10.14 -4.73 26.84
CA GLY A 122 -11.58 -4.97 26.72
C GLY A 122 -12.14 -4.53 25.37
N LEU A 123 -11.70 -3.37 24.86
CA LEU A 123 -12.06 -2.89 23.53
C LEU A 123 -11.58 -3.85 22.43
N PHE A 124 -10.32 -4.29 22.50
CA PHE A 124 -9.75 -5.28 21.58
C PHE A 124 -10.58 -6.57 21.57
N SER A 125 -10.85 -7.11 22.76
CA SER A 125 -11.63 -8.34 22.93
C SER A 125 -13.03 -8.21 22.34
N SER A 126 -13.69 -7.06 22.55
CA SER A 126 -15.01 -6.75 21.98
C SER A 126 -14.97 -6.67 20.45
N VAL A 127 -13.96 -6.02 19.88
CA VAL A 127 -13.78 -5.93 18.42
C VAL A 127 -13.58 -7.32 17.80
N VAL A 128 -12.72 -8.14 18.42
CA VAL A 128 -12.45 -9.51 17.95
C VAL A 128 -13.68 -10.39 18.07
N GLN A 129 -14.43 -10.29 19.16
CA GLN A 129 -15.68 -11.04 19.34
C GLN A 129 -16.70 -10.67 18.26
N LEU A 130 -16.95 -9.37 18.03
CA LEU A 130 -17.86 -8.90 16.98
C LEU A 130 -17.40 -9.34 15.59
N GLY A 131 -16.09 -9.33 15.33
CA GLY A 131 -15.52 -9.82 14.08
C GLY A 131 -15.74 -11.32 13.87
N LYS A 132 -15.53 -12.13 14.91
CA LYS A 132 -15.80 -13.58 14.88
C LYS A 132 -17.29 -13.89 14.67
N GLU A 133 -18.18 -13.10 15.26
CA GLU A 133 -19.63 -13.23 15.04
C GLU A 133 -20.03 -12.96 13.59
N ILE A 134 -19.34 -12.07 12.87
CA ILE A 134 -19.59 -11.80 11.45
C ILE A 134 -19.06 -12.93 10.56
N VAL A 135 -17.83 -13.35 10.80
CA VAL A 135 -17.10 -14.34 9.98
C VAL A 135 -17.58 -15.78 10.22
N GLY A 136 -18.16 -16.04 11.40
CA GLY A 136 -18.52 -17.37 11.85
C GLY A 136 -17.29 -18.29 12.05
N PRO A 137 -17.48 -19.62 12.08
CA PRO A 137 -16.39 -20.58 12.23
C PRO A 137 -15.54 -20.75 10.95
N SER A 138 -15.79 -19.95 9.91
CA SER A 138 -15.05 -20.04 8.65
C SER A 138 -13.66 -19.39 8.78
N LYS A 139 -12.70 -19.80 7.94
CA LYS A 139 -11.38 -19.16 7.84
C LYS A 139 -11.43 -17.75 7.19
N ALA A 140 -12.60 -17.13 7.13
CA ALA A 140 -12.71 -15.81 6.53
C ALA A 140 -12.20 -14.72 7.48
N ARG A 141 -12.01 -13.53 6.92
CA ARG A 141 -11.45 -12.38 7.63
C ARG A 141 -12.45 -11.25 7.71
N PHE A 142 -12.24 -10.32 8.64
CA PHE A 142 -13.00 -9.08 8.75
C PHE A 142 -12.05 -7.88 8.72
N SER A 143 -12.57 -6.72 8.35
CA SER A 143 -11.82 -5.47 8.34
C SER A 143 -12.20 -4.60 9.53
N VAL A 144 -11.25 -3.81 10.03
CA VAL A 144 -11.48 -2.91 11.17
C VAL A 144 -11.36 -1.47 10.71
N ALA A 145 -12.40 -0.68 10.98
CA ALA A 145 -12.44 0.75 10.70
C ALA A 145 -12.53 1.52 12.02
N ILE A 146 -11.62 2.46 12.26
CA ILE A 146 -11.66 3.31 13.45
C ILE A 146 -11.96 4.72 13.00
N ASP A 147 -13.11 5.24 13.41
CA ASP A 147 -13.58 6.57 13.03
C ASP A 147 -12.58 7.66 13.40
N SER A 148 -12.11 7.70 14.65
CA SER A 148 -11.11 8.68 15.09
C SER A 148 -10.22 8.14 16.20
N VAL A 149 -8.93 7.97 15.92
CA VAL A 149 -7.92 7.61 16.92
C VAL A 149 -7.60 8.78 17.83
N THR A 150 -7.85 10.02 17.39
CA THR A 150 -7.72 11.22 18.22
C THR A 150 -8.58 11.14 19.48
N ALA A 151 -9.80 10.59 19.36
CA ALA A 151 -10.68 10.39 20.50
C ALA A 151 -10.13 9.36 21.50
N MET A 152 -9.46 8.31 21.01
CA MET A 152 -8.81 7.30 21.86
C MET A 152 -7.63 7.88 22.62
N LEU A 153 -6.76 8.62 21.92
CA LEU A 153 -5.58 9.28 22.49
C LEU A 153 -5.91 10.33 23.55
N ARG A 154 -7.16 10.83 23.58
CA ARG A 154 -7.64 11.71 24.66
C ARG A 154 -7.78 10.98 25.99
N HIS A 155 -8.05 9.68 25.96
CA HIS A 155 -8.44 8.90 27.15
C HIS A 155 -7.44 7.79 27.51
N ALA A 156 -6.59 7.39 26.57
CA ALA A 156 -5.58 6.36 26.74
C ALA A 156 -4.19 6.82 26.31
N ALA A 157 -3.15 6.23 26.88
CA ALA A 157 -1.77 6.52 26.53
C ALA A 157 -1.41 6.03 25.11
N LEU A 158 -0.45 6.69 24.47
CA LEU A 158 0.04 6.32 23.13
C LEU A 158 0.53 4.87 23.08
N SER A 159 1.22 4.39 24.12
CA SER A 159 1.69 3.00 24.20
C SER A 159 0.54 2.01 24.10
N CYS A 160 -0.53 2.23 24.86
CA CYS A 160 -1.70 1.35 24.85
C CYS A 160 -2.43 1.40 23.50
N VAL A 161 -2.59 2.59 22.89
CA VAL A 161 -3.20 2.74 21.56
C VAL A 161 -2.36 2.04 20.48
N SER A 162 -1.03 2.17 20.56
CA SER A 162 -0.12 1.46 19.65
C SER A 162 -0.18 -0.06 19.86
N GLY A 163 -0.28 -0.52 21.10
CA GLY A 163 -0.48 -1.93 21.43
C GLY A 163 -1.76 -2.47 20.81
N LEU A 164 -2.88 -1.76 20.96
CA LEU A 164 -4.16 -2.12 20.33
C LEU A 164 -4.03 -2.25 18.81
N ILE A 165 -3.48 -1.22 18.14
CA ILE A 165 -3.33 -1.24 16.67
C ILE A 165 -2.41 -2.38 16.24
N SER A 166 -1.35 -2.65 17.00
CA SER A 166 -0.43 -3.76 16.73
C SER A 166 -1.15 -5.10 16.83
N ASN A 167 -1.88 -5.31 17.92
CA ASN A 167 -2.64 -6.53 18.18
C ASN A 167 -3.72 -6.76 17.14
N LEU A 168 -4.42 -5.70 16.70
CA LEU A 168 -5.40 -5.80 15.61
C LEU A 168 -4.74 -6.19 14.29
N ARG A 169 -3.55 -5.68 13.99
CA ARG A 169 -2.82 -5.98 12.75
C ARG A 169 -2.16 -7.35 12.74
N SER A 170 -1.76 -7.87 13.88
CA SER A 170 -1.19 -9.21 14.02
C SER A 170 -2.25 -10.32 14.09
N HIS A 171 -3.53 -9.97 14.21
CA HIS A 171 -4.57 -10.97 14.37
C HIS A 171 -4.93 -11.66 13.04
N ASP A 172 -4.92 -13.01 13.03
CA ASP A 172 -5.20 -13.83 11.85
C ASP A 172 -6.54 -13.57 11.13
N TYR A 173 -7.58 -13.19 11.88
CA TYR A 173 -8.91 -12.91 11.33
C TYR A 173 -9.01 -11.48 10.76
N VAL A 174 -8.03 -10.61 10.98
CA VAL A 174 -8.10 -9.22 10.51
C VAL A 174 -7.48 -9.11 9.11
N SER A 175 -8.29 -8.64 8.16
CA SER A 175 -7.91 -8.43 6.77
C SER A 175 -7.19 -7.11 6.58
N CYS A 176 -7.77 -6.01 7.06
CA CYS A 176 -7.17 -4.68 6.96
C CYS A 176 -7.66 -3.79 8.10
N VAL A 177 -6.88 -2.76 8.42
CA VAL A 177 -7.21 -1.77 9.45
C VAL A 177 -7.05 -0.38 8.87
N PHE A 178 -7.99 0.52 9.10
CA PHE A 178 -7.81 1.92 8.74
C PHE A 178 -8.44 2.87 9.74
N TRP A 179 -7.83 4.04 9.88
CA TRP A 179 -8.25 5.02 10.87
C TRP A 179 -7.98 6.47 10.46
N LEU A 180 -8.70 7.39 11.08
CA LEU A 180 -8.48 8.83 10.98
C LEU A 180 -7.71 9.36 12.19
N ILE A 181 -6.79 10.29 11.94
CA ILE A 181 -6.11 11.09 12.95
C ILE A 181 -6.05 12.57 12.54
N HIS A 182 -6.35 13.43 13.50
CA HIS A 182 -6.20 14.88 13.41
C HIS A 182 -4.77 15.25 13.80
N SER A 183 -3.93 15.56 12.82
CA SER A 183 -2.49 15.75 13.02
C SER A 183 -2.08 17.04 13.73
N ASP A 184 -3.00 17.98 13.89
CA ASP A 184 -2.82 19.25 14.58
C ASP A 184 -3.07 19.13 16.09
N LEU A 185 -3.80 18.11 16.53
CA LEU A 185 -4.13 17.90 17.94
C LEU A 185 -3.07 17.11 18.72
N HIS A 186 -2.10 16.51 18.03
CA HIS A 186 -1.12 15.61 18.65
C HIS A 186 0.30 16.04 18.38
N GLU A 187 1.20 15.67 19.29
CA GLU A 187 2.63 15.85 19.10
C GLU A 187 3.14 15.08 17.87
N ALA A 188 4.19 15.62 17.24
CA ALA A 188 4.83 14.99 16.08
C ALA A 188 5.27 13.54 16.36
N ARG A 189 5.68 13.25 17.60
CA ARG A 189 6.05 11.90 18.03
C ARG A 189 4.87 10.91 17.91
N THR A 190 3.70 11.29 18.39
CA THR A 190 2.48 10.46 18.34
C THR A 190 2.10 10.14 16.90
N ILE A 191 2.16 11.15 16.03
CA ILE A 191 1.86 11.00 14.60
C ILE A 191 2.89 10.08 13.94
N ALA A 192 4.18 10.27 14.23
CA ALA A 192 5.25 9.45 13.68
C ALA A 192 5.11 7.97 14.07
N VAL A 193 4.70 7.66 15.31
CA VAL A 193 4.45 6.27 15.75
C VAL A 193 3.32 5.64 14.93
N LEU A 194 2.20 6.34 14.74
CA LEU A 194 1.07 5.82 13.95
C LEU A 194 1.43 5.70 12.47
N GLU A 195 2.16 6.67 11.91
CA GLU A 195 2.69 6.60 10.55
C GLU A 195 3.68 5.44 10.39
N TYR A 196 4.49 5.14 11.41
CA TYR A 196 5.43 4.01 11.41
C TYR A 196 4.69 2.67 11.35
N MET A 197 3.64 2.51 12.14
CA MET A 197 2.81 1.31 12.13
C MET A 197 2.04 1.14 10.81
N SER A 198 1.65 2.22 10.15
CA SER A 198 0.87 2.13 8.92
C SER A 198 1.65 1.68 7.71
N SER A 199 1.01 0.84 6.88
CA SER A 199 1.48 0.46 5.55
C SER A 199 1.23 1.59 4.53
N MET A 200 0.18 2.37 4.77
CA MET A 200 -0.27 3.46 3.91
C MET A 200 -0.57 4.70 4.76
N VAL A 201 -0.06 5.85 4.34
CA VAL A 201 -0.36 7.14 4.98
C VAL A 201 -0.95 8.06 3.93
N ALA A 202 -2.19 8.49 4.15
CA ALA A 202 -2.92 9.44 3.33
C ALA A 202 -3.01 10.76 4.07
N SER A 203 -2.36 11.81 3.58
CA SER A 203 -2.43 13.16 4.15
C SER A 203 -3.20 14.10 3.24
N LEU A 204 -4.21 14.76 3.80
CA LEU A 204 -4.95 15.82 3.13
C LEU A 204 -4.27 17.15 3.46
N GLU A 205 -3.91 17.89 2.41
CA GLU A 205 -3.35 19.23 2.52
C GLU A 205 -4.29 20.23 1.83
N PRO A 206 -4.44 21.44 2.39
CA PRO A 206 -5.21 22.49 1.75
C PRO A 206 -4.55 22.90 0.42
N MET A 207 -5.35 23.35 -0.54
CA MET A 207 -4.80 23.93 -1.77
C MET A 207 -4.17 25.30 -1.44
N THR A 208 -2.84 25.33 -1.28
CA THR A 208 -2.11 26.59 -1.10
C THR A 208 -2.12 27.39 -2.40
N ILE A 209 -2.79 28.54 -2.40
CA ILE A 209 -2.72 29.53 -3.48
C ILE A 209 -1.30 30.11 -3.46
N ALA A 210 -0.46 29.74 -4.43
CA ALA A 210 0.75 30.50 -4.68
C ALA A 210 0.32 31.90 -5.12
N ALA A 211 0.73 32.93 -4.36
CA ALA A 211 0.44 34.34 -4.61
C ALA A 211 1.15 34.87 -5.88
N LYS A 212 0.88 34.25 -7.03
CA LYS A 212 1.27 34.70 -8.35
C LYS A 212 0.07 34.52 -9.28
N GLU A 213 -0.92 35.39 -9.15
CA GLU A 213 -1.67 35.96 -10.27
C GLU A 213 -2.69 36.98 -9.76
N GLN A 214 -2.35 38.24 -10.02
CA GLN A 214 -3.17 39.38 -10.42
C GLN A 214 -4.51 39.72 -9.71
N ARG A 215 -4.51 40.99 -9.29
CA ARG A 215 -5.61 41.89 -8.92
C ARG A 215 -6.93 41.70 -9.70
N SER A 216 -8.01 41.97 -8.96
CA SER A 216 -9.35 42.41 -9.38
C SER A 216 -10.38 41.32 -9.70
N ASN A 217 -11.30 41.07 -8.75
CA ASN A 217 -12.72 41.45 -8.83
C ASN A 217 -13.54 40.71 -7.76
N SER A 218 -14.71 41.24 -7.47
CA SER A 218 -15.69 40.84 -6.44
C SER A 218 -16.25 39.41 -6.54
N GLU A 219 -15.65 38.53 -7.35
CA GLU A 219 -15.94 37.08 -7.39
C GLU A 219 -15.11 36.25 -6.39
N SER A 220 -14.30 36.93 -5.57
CA SER A 220 -13.34 36.32 -4.64
C SER A 220 -14.00 35.42 -3.57
N ILE A 221 -15.26 35.67 -3.20
CA ILE A 221 -15.94 34.93 -2.12
C ILE A 221 -16.47 33.57 -2.62
N PHE A 222 -17.04 33.51 -3.82
CA PHE A 222 -17.50 32.25 -4.42
C PHE A 222 -16.32 31.35 -4.80
N SER A 223 -15.25 31.97 -5.29
CA SER A 223 -13.96 31.34 -5.51
C SER A 223 -13.42 30.74 -4.21
N LEU A 224 -13.38 31.50 -3.11
CA LEU A 224 -12.90 31.01 -1.81
C LEU A 224 -13.69 29.79 -1.29
N LYS A 225 -15.00 29.74 -1.54
CA LYS A 225 -15.87 28.62 -1.15
C LYS A 225 -15.72 27.38 -2.04
N GLN A 226 -15.29 27.54 -3.29
CA GLN A 226 -14.92 26.42 -4.17
C GLN A 226 -13.50 25.92 -3.90
N TYR A 227 -12.58 26.81 -3.56
CA TYR A 227 -11.21 26.46 -3.15
C TYR A 227 -11.17 25.85 -1.74
N SER A 228 -12.12 26.19 -0.86
CA SER A 228 -12.21 25.53 0.44
C SER A 228 -12.57 24.05 0.32
N ARG A 229 -13.23 23.62 -0.76
CA ARG A 229 -13.61 22.21 -1.00
C ARG A 229 -12.60 21.45 -1.85
N LYS A 230 -11.45 22.05 -2.17
CA LYS A 230 -10.38 21.43 -2.96
C LYS A 230 -9.09 21.37 -2.17
N GLY A 231 -8.31 20.32 -2.39
CA GLY A 231 -7.00 20.19 -1.75
C GLY A 231 -6.13 19.16 -2.46
N LYS A 232 -4.94 18.96 -1.91
CA LYS A 232 -4.01 17.94 -2.36
C LYS A 232 -4.10 16.73 -1.44
N PHE A 233 -4.23 15.58 -2.05
CA PHE A 233 -4.21 14.27 -1.43
C PHE A 233 -2.84 13.64 -1.66
N HIS A 234 -2.03 13.57 -0.62
CA HIS A 234 -0.73 12.92 -0.65
C HIS A 234 -0.84 11.51 -0.07
N LEU A 235 -0.36 10.53 -0.82
CA LEU A 235 -0.35 9.13 -0.44
C LEU A 235 1.09 8.61 -0.38
N ARG A 236 1.46 8.03 0.76
CA ARG A 236 2.71 7.30 0.97
C ARG A 236 2.39 5.83 1.16
N LEU A 237 2.92 4.98 0.27
CA LEU A 237 2.75 3.53 0.30
C LEU A 237 4.08 2.87 0.63
N LYS A 238 4.16 2.15 1.74
CA LYS A 238 5.32 1.33 2.08
C LYS A 238 5.21 -0.02 1.36
N ARG A 239 6.25 -0.38 0.62
CA ARG A 239 6.36 -1.70 -0.02
C ARG A 239 7.10 -2.66 0.92
N ARG A 240 6.94 -3.96 0.66
CA ARG A 240 7.64 -5.04 1.40
C ARG A 240 9.15 -4.94 1.36
N ASN A 241 9.70 -4.39 0.28
CA ASN A 241 11.14 -4.16 0.14
C ASN A 241 11.65 -2.90 0.84
N GLY A 242 10.85 -2.31 1.74
CA GLY A 242 11.18 -1.07 2.45
C GLY A 242 11.06 0.22 1.61
N ARG A 243 10.90 0.13 0.28
CA ARG A 243 10.77 1.33 -0.57
C ARG A 243 9.42 1.99 -0.35
N VAL A 244 9.43 3.31 -0.21
CA VAL A 244 8.21 4.13 -0.07
C VAL A 244 7.87 4.76 -1.41
N LYS A 245 6.67 4.50 -1.91
CA LYS A 245 6.12 5.18 -3.10
C LYS A 245 5.28 6.37 -2.64
N VAL A 246 5.64 7.57 -3.08
CA VAL A 246 4.87 8.79 -2.83
C VAL A 246 4.06 9.15 -4.07
N LEU A 247 2.82 9.54 -3.85
CA LEU A 247 1.78 9.76 -4.84
C LEU A 247 0.99 11.03 -4.43
N SER A 248 0.56 11.83 -5.39
CA SER A 248 -0.18 13.07 -5.13
C SER A 248 -1.32 13.24 -6.15
N GLU A 249 -2.53 13.42 -5.67
CA GLU A 249 -3.74 13.71 -6.47
C GLU A 249 -4.43 14.95 -5.92
N ASP A 250 -5.16 15.69 -6.74
CA ASP A 250 -6.08 16.70 -6.24
C ASP A 250 -7.40 16.03 -5.84
N PHE A 251 -8.05 16.55 -4.81
CA PHE A 251 -9.38 16.13 -4.40
C PHE A 251 -10.36 17.30 -4.41
N HIS A 252 -11.64 16.97 -4.61
CA HIS A 252 -12.76 17.89 -4.54
C HIS A 252 -13.89 17.27 -3.70
N VAL A 253 -14.40 18.02 -2.73
CA VAL A 253 -15.49 17.60 -1.86
C VAL A 253 -16.82 18.13 -2.38
N GLU A 254 -17.69 17.21 -2.80
CA GLU A 254 -19.06 17.49 -3.20
C GLU A 254 -20.04 17.20 -2.05
N GLN A 255 -21.30 17.64 -2.18
CA GLN A 255 -22.35 17.28 -1.22
C GLN A 255 -22.58 15.75 -1.14
N ALA A 256 -22.29 15.05 -2.23
CA ALA A 256 -22.28 13.60 -2.32
C ALA A 256 -20.89 13.00 -2.03
N GLY A 257 -20.00 13.67 -1.29
CA GLY A 257 -18.69 13.17 -0.85
C GLY A 257 -17.50 13.56 -1.71
N ILE A 258 -16.34 12.98 -1.40
CA ILE A 258 -15.05 13.35 -2.01
C ILE A 258 -14.81 12.62 -3.33
N LYS A 259 -14.32 13.35 -4.33
CA LYS A 259 -13.82 12.85 -5.61
C LYS A 259 -12.33 13.17 -5.73
N PHE A 260 -11.58 12.21 -6.26
CA PHE A 260 -10.16 12.35 -6.53
C PHE A 260 -9.94 12.51 -8.03
N SER A 261 -9.20 13.53 -8.43
CA SER A 261 -8.83 13.81 -9.82
C SER A 261 -7.33 13.71 -9.99
N VAL A 262 -6.87 13.00 -11.03
CA VAL A 262 -5.45 12.93 -11.36
C VAL A 262 -5.02 14.24 -12.01
N ASN A 263 -4.01 14.89 -11.45
CA ASN A 263 -3.48 16.14 -11.99
C ASN A 263 -2.83 15.88 -13.35
N SER A 264 -3.45 16.38 -14.43
CA SER A 264 -2.81 16.37 -15.76
C SER A 264 -1.62 17.33 -15.84
N LEU A 265 -1.47 18.27 -14.90
CA LEU A 265 -0.49 19.35 -14.96
C LEU A 265 0.92 19.00 -14.45
N THR A 266 1.07 17.94 -13.65
CA THR A 266 2.37 17.59 -13.03
C THR A 266 3.11 16.48 -13.74
N ASN A 267 2.43 15.65 -14.54
CA ASN A 267 3.08 14.56 -15.27
C ASN A 267 3.99 15.07 -16.39
N ASP A 268 3.73 16.23 -16.99
CA ASP A 268 4.59 16.76 -18.06
C ASP A 268 5.85 17.47 -17.55
N ILE A 269 5.80 18.07 -16.35
CA ILE A 269 6.91 18.88 -15.81
C ILE A 269 7.89 18.01 -15.00
N VAL A 270 7.40 17.00 -14.27
CA VAL A 270 8.25 16.17 -13.40
C VAL A 270 8.92 15.01 -14.17
N SER A 271 8.28 14.48 -15.21
CA SER A 271 8.86 13.39 -16.03
C SER A 271 10.02 13.85 -16.92
N GLN A 272 10.09 15.15 -17.25
CA GLN A 272 11.14 15.69 -18.12
C GLN A 272 12.36 16.22 -17.36
N SER A 273 12.29 16.38 -16.02
CA SER A 273 13.33 17.02 -15.21
C SER A 273 14.14 16.08 -14.31
N LEU A 274 13.71 14.83 -14.11
CA LEU A 274 14.37 13.88 -13.20
C LEU A 274 15.39 12.95 -13.85
N LEU A 275 15.53 12.98 -15.17
CA LEU A 275 16.74 12.47 -15.83
C LEU A 275 17.65 13.69 -16.05
N PRO A 276 18.88 13.71 -15.53
CA PRO A 276 19.85 14.67 -16.03
C PRO A 276 19.96 14.40 -17.53
N LYS A 277 19.37 15.27 -18.35
CA LYS A 277 19.61 15.31 -19.80
C LYS A 277 21.06 15.76 -19.97
N VAL A 278 21.99 14.85 -19.71
CA VAL A 278 23.35 14.98 -20.19
C VAL A 278 23.24 14.80 -21.70
N GLN A 279 22.97 15.90 -22.39
CA GLN A 279 23.15 15.96 -23.83
C GLN A 279 24.66 15.90 -24.05
N PHE A 280 25.17 14.68 -24.20
CA PHE A 280 26.51 14.46 -24.72
C PHE A 280 26.52 14.95 -26.17
N ASN A 281 26.67 16.26 -26.37
CA ASN A 281 26.94 16.83 -27.67
C ASN A 281 28.40 16.55 -28.02
N LEU A 282 28.75 15.27 -28.17
CA LEU A 282 30.00 14.83 -28.75
C LEU A 282 29.87 14.88 -30.27
N GLN A 283 29.78 16.09 -30.79
CA GLN A 283 30.08 16.33 -32.20
C GLN A 283 31.60 16.44 -32.29
N LEU A 284 32.24 15.39 -32.81
CA LEU A 284 33.67 15.41 -33.07
C LEU A 284 33.97 16.57 -34.01
N SER A 285 34.96 17.39 -33.65
CA SER A 285 35.45 18.41 -34.56
C SER A 285 36.02 17.75 -35.82
N GLU A 286 36.09 18.50 -36.92
CA GLU A 286 36.62 17.99 -38.19
C GLU A 286 38.05 17.43 -38.02
N LYS A 287 38.83 18.04 -37.12
CA LYS A 287 40.15 17.58 -36.70
C LYS A 287 40.12 16.23 -35.97
N GLU A 288 39.22 16.06 -35.01
CA GLU A 288 39.07 14.78 -34.27
C GLU A 288 38.55 13.64 -35.16
N ARG A 289 37.79 13.95 -36.22
CA ARG A 289 37.39 12.96 -37.22
C ARG A 289 38.60 12.48 -38.04
N SER A 290 39.42 13.40 -38.54
CA SER A 290 40.64 13.05 -39.25
C SER A 290 41.63 12.30 -38.37
N ASP A 291 41.75 12.68 -37.10
CA ASP A 291 42.62 11.98 -36.16
C ASP A 291 42.10 10.57 -35.88
N ARG A 292 40.79 10.39 -35.71
CA ARG A 292 40.17 9.05 -35.53
C ARG A 292 40.38 8.14 -36.74
N GLU A 293 40.29 8.66 -37.96
CA GLU A 293 40.54 7.87 -39.18
C GLU A 293 42.02 7.43 -39.31
N ASN A 294 42.93 8.21 -38.72
CA ASN A 294 44.36 7.92 -38.73
C ASN A 294 44.83 7.12 -37.50
N VAL A 295 43.95 6.84 -36.55
CA VAL A 295 44.25 6.00 -35.38
C VAL A 295 44.24 4.54 -35.81
N ILE A 296 45.44 3.99 -36.03
CA ILE A 296 45.65 2.57 -36.22
C ILE A 296 45.75 1.92 -34.84
N LEU A 297 44.77 1.09 -34.48
CA LEU A 297 44.79 0.38 -33.21
C LEU A 297 45.79 -0.80 -33.29
N PRO A 298 46.58 -1.07 -32.24
CA PRO A 298 47.66 -2.06 -32.26
C PRO A 298 47.23 -3.52 -32.55
N PHE A 299 45.93 -3.81 -32.54
CA PHE A 299 45.38 -5.18 -32.57
C PHE A 299 44.50 -5.45 -33.81
N GLU A 300 44.42 -4.51 -34.74
CA GLU A 300 43.75 -4.74 -36.02
C GLU A 300 44.77 -5.35 -36.98
N HIS A 301 44.85 -6.69 -36.99
CA HIS A 301 45.72 -7.40 -37.93
C HIS A 301 45.32 -7.04 -39.36
N GLN A 302 46.25 -6.46 -40.12
CA GLN A 302 46.10 -6.18 -41.54
C GLN A 302 46.11 -7.50 -42.34
N GLU A 303 45.02 -8.25 -42.31
CA GLU A 303 44.77 -9.31 -43.28
C GLU A 303 43.88 -8.76 -44.39
N MET A 304 44.44 -8.73 -45.60
CA MET A 304 43.80 -8.27 -46.83
C MET A 304 42.41 -8.89 -47.05
N GLY A 305 41.36 -8.10 -46.78
CA GLY A 305 40.05 -8.25 -47.43
C GLY A 305 39.12 -9.35 -46.94
N LYS A 306 39.29 -9.89 -45.73
CA LYS A 306 38.24 -10.73 -45.11
C LYS A 306 37.80 -10.15 -43.78
N THR A 307 36.51 -9.84 -43.67
CA THR A 307 35.87 -9.41 -42.42
C THR A 307 36.00 -10.52 -41.39
N THR A 308 36.91 -10.36 -40.44
CA THR A 308 36.96 -11.21 -39.24
C THR A 308 35.80 -10.85 -38.33
N GLU A 309 34.82 -11.76 -38.21
CA GLU A 309 33.77 -11.66 -37.20
C GLU A 309 34.38 -11.88 -35.81
N ILE A 310 34.56 -10.79 -35.07
CA ILE A 310 34.92 -10.86 -33.66
C ILE A 310 33.69 -11.32 -32.89
N TYR A 311 33.81 -12.46 -32.20
CA TYR A 311 32.74 -13.05 -31.42
C TYR A 311 32.40 -12.18 -30.20
N ASP A 312 31.31 -11.39 -30.28
CA ASP A 312 30.78 -10.53 -29.20
C ASP A 312 29.76 -11.28 -28.28
N GLY A 313 29.71 -12.62 -28.31
CA GLY A 313 28.81 -13.40 -27.45
C GLY A 313 27.30 -13.21 -27.71
N ARG A 314 26.90 -12.34 -28.64
CA ARG A 314 25.52 -12.13 -29.06
C ARG A 314 25.21 -13.05 -30.24
N ARG A 315 24.14 -13.85 -30.14
CA ARG A 315 23.68 -14.69 -31.25
C ARG A 315 23.19 -13.80 -32.41
N SER A 316 23.80 -13.94 -33.57
CA SER A 316 23.40 -13.28 -34.81
C SER A 316 21.98 -13.71 -35.22
N LEU A 317 21.19 -12.76 -35.73
CA LEU A 317 19.76 -12.89 -36.02
C LEU A 317 19.40 -13.94 -37.10
N SER A 318 20.38 -14.55 -37.78
CA SER A 318 20.18 -15.55 -38.83
C SER A 318 19.76 -16.94 -38.33
N ASN A 319 19.84 -17.20 -37.02
CA ASN A 319 19.51 -18.53 -36.45
C ASN A 319 18.03 -18.72 -36.06
N TYR A 320 17.15 -17.73 -36.30
CA TYR A 320 15.72 -17.84 -35.97
C TYR A 320 14.87 -18.56 -37.03
N ALA A 321 15.42 -18.85 -38.22
CA ALA A 321 14.63 -19.36 -39.35
C ALA A 321 14.58 -20.90 -39.45
N THR A 322 15.26 -21.65 -38.58
CA THR A 322 15.42 -23.11 -38.75
C THR A 322 14.90 -23.95 -37.58
N ASP A 323 14.32 -23.35 -36.54
CA ASP A 323 13.84 -24.09 -35.35
C ASP A 323 12.31 -24.12 -35.22
N LEU A 324 11.56 -23.73 -36.27
CA LEU A 324 10.09 -23.80 -36.30
C LEU A 324 9.59 -24.80 -37.34
N SER A 325 10.13 -26.01 -37.33
CA SER A 325 9.55 -27.17 -38.03
C SER A 325 10.01 -28.47 -37.40
N THR A 326 9.37 -28.87 -36.30
CA THR A 326 8.98 -30.27 -36.03
C THR A 326 8.18 -30.33 -34.72
N THR A 327 6.92 -30.69 -34.86
CA THR A 327 5.93 -30.90 -33.80
C THR A 327 6.13 -32.28 -33.16
N SER A 328 5.65 -32.43 -31.92
CA SER A 328 5.12 -33.65 -31.27
C SER A 328 6.05 -34.61 -30.52
N ALA A 329 5.82 -34.64 -29.20
CA ALA A 329 5.72 -35.77 -28.26
C ALA A 329 6.62 -37.02 -28.45
N SER A 330 7.40 -37.37 -27.42
CA SER A 330 7.22 -38.61 -26.63
C SER A 330 8.38 -38.87 -25.66
N ILE A 331 8.03 -39.48 -24.53
CA ILE A 331 8.89 -40.08 -23.51
C ILE A 331 9.64 -41.28 -24.09
N SER A 332 10.95 -41.43 -23.82
CA SER A 332 11.56 -42.73 -23.48
C SER A 332 13.03 -42.62 -23.08
N GLU A 333 13.37 -43.33 -22.00
CA GLU A 333 14.72 -43.73 -21.61
C GLU A 333 15.31 -44.73 -22.64
N LYS A 334 16.61 -44.60 -22.98
CA LYS A 334 17.63 -45.65 -22.84
C LYS A 334 18.96 -45.33 -23.54
N ARG A 335 20.03 -45.47 -22.75
CA ARG A 335 21.32 -46.18 -22.97
C ARG A 335 22.03 -46.11 -24.34
N HIS A 336 23.25 -45.57 -24.27
CA HIS A 336 24.52 -45.94 -24.91
C HIS A 336 24.53 -46.64 -26.28
N SER A 337 25.27 -46.04 -27.23
CA SER A 337 26.28 -46.76 -28.03
C SER A 337 27.31 -45.78 -28.59
N GLU A 338 28.57 -46.14 -28.42
CA GLU A 338 29.77 -45.47 -28.93
C GLU A 338 29.87 -45.58 -30.45
N ALA A 339 30.30 -44.51 -31.13
CA ALA A 339 31.43 -44.54 -32.09
C ALA A 339 31.58 -43.21 -32.84
N ASN A 340 32.84 -42.80 -32.97
CA ASN A 340 33.42 -41.77 -33.86
C ASN A 340 33.54 -40.34 -33.34
N ILE A 341 34.62 -40.18 -32.59
CA ILE A 341 35.30 -38.93 -32.21
C ILE A 341 35.99 -38.33 -33.44
N VAL A 342 35.65 -37.08 -33.79
CA VAL A 342 36.57 -36.17 -34.49
C VAL A 342 36.50 -34.79 -33.83
N GLY A 343 37.48 -34.55 -32.95
CA GLY A 343 38.03 -33.22 -32.63
C GLY A 343 37.07 -32.13 -32.14
N LYS A 344 36.50 -32.30 -30.94
CA LYS A 344 36.05 -31.15 -30.12
C LYS A 344 36.62 -31.33 -28.72
N GLY A 345 37.36 -30.33 -28.23
CA GLY A 345 37.83 -30.30 -26.85
C GLY A 345 36.63 -30.37 -25.90
N GLU A 346 36.62 -31.37 -25.03
CA GLU A 346 35.56 -31.59 -24.05
C GLU A 346 35.99 -30.94 -22.73
N ILE A 347 35.13 -30.09 -22.16
CA ILE A 347 35.36 -29.45 -20.87
C ILE A 347 34.69 -30.33 -19.81
N HIS A 348 35.50 -30.98 -18.98
CA HIS A 348 35.02 -31.78 -17.86
C HIS A 348 34.85 -30.88 -16.64
N TYR A 349 33.65 -30.84 -16.07
CA TYR A 349 33.39 -30.21 -14.77
C TYR A 349 33.57 -31.28 -13.69
N LEU A 350 34.71 -31.27 -13.02
CA LEU A 350 34.88 -31.98 -11.76
C LEU A 350 34.35 -31.11 -10.62
N ARG A 351 33.37 -31.61 -9.86
CA ARG A 351 33.00 -31.04 -8.56
C ARG A 351 34.00 -31.57 -7.53
N ASP A 352 34.66 -30.66 -6.81
CA ASP A 352 35.65 -30.96 -5.78
C ASP A 352 35.06 -30.76 -4.38
N SER A 353 33.95 -31.44 -4.09
CA SER A 353 33.32 -31.37 -2.77
C SER A 353 32.51 -32.63 -2.52
N ASP A 354 33.20 -33.63 -1.95
CA ASP A 354 32.59 -34.68 -1.13
C ASP A 354 32.07 -34.03 0.16
N ASP A 355 30.83 -33.53 0.13
CA ASP A 355 30.04 -33.31 1.35
C ASP A 355 28.91 -34.35 1.35
N GLU A 356 29.28 -35.57 1.72
CA GLU A 356 28.37 -36.55 2.29
C GLU A 356 28.48 -36.46 3.82
N GLU A 357 27.32 -36.53 4.47
CA GLU A 357 27.08 -36.85 5.88
C GLU A 357 26.99 -35.72 6.94
N THR A 358 25.71 -35.38 7.19
CA THR A 358 25.01 -35.29 8.50
C THR A 358 24.84 -33.93 9.19
N PRO A 359 23.70 -33.73 9.90
CA PRO A 359 23.23 -32.42 10.35
C PRO A 359 23.69 -32.13 11.79
N ASP A 360 24.54 -31.12 11.96
CA ASP A 360 24.89 -30.62 13.29
C ASP A 360 23.73 -29.79 13.87
N SER A 361 23.22 -30.34 14.96
CA SER A 361 22.09 -29.92 15.76
C SER A 361 22.58 -29.77 17.19
N ASP A 362 23.06 -28.58 17.57
CA ASP A 362 23.30 -28.20 18.98
C ASP A 362 23.69 -26.72 19.24
N GLU A 363 23.31 -25.74 18.40
CA GLU A 363 23.40 -24.33 18.81
C GLU A 363 22.09 -23.85 19.46
N ASP A 364 21.98 -24.08 20.77
CA ASP A 364 21.13 -23.31 21.69
C ASP A 364 22.05 -22.39 22.54
N PRO A 365 21.49 -21.31 23.12
CA PRO A 365 22.12 -20.00 23.21
C PRO A 365 22.98 -19.79 24.46
N ASP A 366 24.10 -19.08 24.30
CA ASP A 366 24.89 -18.56 25.41
C ASP A 366 24.21 -17.33 26.03
N ASP A 367 23.58 -17.57 27.18
CA ASP A 367 23.44 -16.62 28.28
C ASP A 367 24.84 -16.19 28.80
N ASP A 368 24.91 -14.98 29.35
CA ASP A 368 25.97 -14.41 30.21
C ASP A 368 26.82 -13.27 29.59
N LEU A 369 26.25 -12.06 29.52
CA LEU A 369 27.05 -10.83 29.71
C LEU A 369 26.30 -9.82 30.58
N ASP A 370 26.60 -9.87 31.88
CA ASP A 370 26.46 -8.75 32.82
C ASP A 370 27.40 -7.60 32.43
N ILE A 371 26.84 -6.45 32.04
CA ILE A 371 27.39 -5.08 32.23
C ILE A 371 26.26 -4.11 32.57
#